data_AF-A0A1I3CVJ4-F1
#
_entry.id   AF-A0A1I3CVJ4-F1
#
_cell.length_a   1.000
_cell.length_b   1.000
_cell.length_c   1.000
_cell.angle_alpha   90.00
_cell.angle_beta   90.00
_cell.angle_gamma   90.00
#
_symmetry.space_group_name_H-M   'P 1'
#
loop_
_entity.id
_entity.type
_entity.pdbx_description
1 polymer ?
#
loop_
_entity_poly.entity_id
_entity_poly.type
_entity_poly.pdbx_seq_one_letter_code
_entity_poly.pdbx_strand_id
1 'polypeptide(L)'
;MDMTPAQICEVLRDRLVQDVAPTLDDDHARSQLFAAVDVLGKIAPLLEWSGEMLDEQLAALEPRLAKAAETAAGEAGAPAPAAPQGGLRARLAARQAETAAWLDWLHGPGRALDAARRDAIERLLREALQGMLAAERRRIAAIDFSSMTRG
;
A
#
# COMPACT_ATOMS: atom_id res chain seq x y z
N MET A 1 -21.74 1.56 -8.69
CA MET A 1 -21.26 2.73 -7.93
C MET A 1 -20.12 2.19 -7.08
N ASP A 2 -18.88 2.46 -7.48
CA ASP A 2 -17.72 1.89 -6.80
C ASP A 2 -17.39 2.75 -5.58
N MET A 3 -17.71 2.23 -4.39
CA MET A 3 -17.36 2.87 -3.12
C MET A 3 -15.97 2.43 -2.67
N THR A 4 -15.18 3.37 -2.15
CA THR A 4 -13.89 3.04 -1.52
C THR A 4 -14.13 2.34 -0.17
N PRO A 5 -13.17 1.54 0.32
CA PRO A 5 -13.27 0.93 1.65
C PRO A 5 -13.50 1.94 2.80
N ALA A 6 -12.95 3.15 2.70
CA ALA A 6 -13.20 4.21 3.66
C ALA A 6 -14.66 4.72 3.61
N GLN A 7 -15.21 4.91 2.41
CA GLN A 7 -16.63 5.27 2.22
C GLN A 7 -17.57 4.18 2.74
N ILE A 8 -17.19 2.92 2.62
CA ILE A 8 -17.95 1.81 3.22
C ILE A 8 -17.96 1.93 4.75
N CYS A 9 -16.82 2.22 5.38
CA CYS A 9 -16.76 2.43 6.83
C CYS A 9 -17.60 3.63 7.29
N GLU A 10 -17.60 4.74 6.54
CA GLU A 10 -18.44 5.90 6.85
C GLU A 10 -19.93 5.55 6.78
N VAL A 11 -20.37 4.94 5.69
CA VAL A 11 -21.77 4.51 5.53
C VAL A 11 -22.18 3.52 6.62
N LEU A 12 -21.31 2.55 6.95
CA LEU A 12 -21.60 1.60 8.03
C LEU A 12 -21.75 2.29 9.38
N ARG A 13 -20.88 3.26 9.71
CA ARG A 13 -20.99 4.03 10.96
C ARG A 13 -22.31 4.79 11.04
N ASP A 14 -22.67 5.48 9.96
CA ASP A 14 -23.92 6.22 9.90
C ASP A 14 -25.13 5.30 10.08
N ARG A 15 -25.14 4.13 9.42
CA ARG A 15 -26.23 3.15 9.54
C ARG A 15 -26.30 2.53 10.93
N LEU A 16 -25.17 2.20 11.54
CA LEU A 16 -25.14 1.67 12.89
C LEU A 16 -25.68 2.68 13.91
N VAL A 17 -25.37 3.97 13.76
CA VAL A 17 -25.84 5.02 14.68
C VAL A 17 -27.31 5.38 14.43
N GLN A 18 -27.73 5.53 13.17
CA GLN A 18 -29.08 6.02 12.84
C GLN A 18 -30.12 4.91 12.88
N ASP A 19 -29.78 3.69 12.44
CA ASP A 19 -30.77 2.64 12.22
C ASP A 19 -30.69 1.55 13.30
N VAL A 20 -29.50 1.25 13.83
CA VAL A 20 -29.31 0.13 14.79
C VAL A 20 -29.35 0.61 16.24
N ALA A 21 -28.61 1.67 16.59
CA ALA A 21 -28.52 2.16 17.97
C ALA A 21 -29.89 2.45 18.63
N PRO A 22 -30.89 3.02 17.93
CA PRO A 22 -32.21 3.28 18.52
C PRO A 22 -33.04 2.02 18.81
N THR A 23 -32.68 0.87 18.20
CA THR A 23 -33.41 -0.40 18.38
C THR A 23 -32.87 -1.25 19.54
N LEU A 24 -31.76 -0.81 20.15
CA LEU A 24 -31.13 -1.52 21.26
C LEU A 24 -31.65 -0.99 22.60
N ASP A 25 -32.41 -1.83 23.31
CA ASP A 25 -32.93 -1.52 24.65
C ASP A 25 -31.90 -1.73 25.76
N ASP A 26 -30.89 -2.60 25.53
CA ASP A 26 -29.84 -2.90 26.49
C ASP A 26 -28.67 -1.89 26.41
N ASP A 27 -28.35 -1.25 27.54
CA ASP A 27 -27.27 -0.29 27.65
C ASP A 27 -25.89 -0.92 27.38
N HIS A 28 -25.71 -2.20 27.74
CA HIS A 28 -24.46 -2.89 27.44
C HIS A 28 -24.28 -3.09 25.92
N ALA A 29 -25.30 -3.59 25.23
CA ALA A 29 -25.31 -3.71 23.77
C ALA A 29 -25.10 -2.37 23.08
N ARG A 30 -25.71 -1.28 23.58
CA ARG A 30 -25.54 0.06 23.03
C ARG A 30 -24.10 0.57 23.20
N SER A 31 -23.47 0.31 24.35
CA SER A 31 -22.07 0.64 24.60
C SER A 31 -21.12 -0.14 23.66
N GLN A 32 -21.36 -1.44 23.45
CA GLN A 32 -20.58 -2.24 22.49
C GLN A 32 -20.73 -1.75 21.06
N LEU A 33 -21.94 -1.33 20.65
CA LEU A 33 -22.18 -0.75 19.34
C LEU A 33 -21.37 0.54 19.13
N PHE A 34 -21.35 1.43 20.12
CA PHE A 34 -20.56 2.67 20.03
C PHE A 34 -19.06 2.40 20.01
N ALA A 35 -18.58 1.39 20.73
CA ALA A 35 -17.19 0.94 20.62
C ALA A 35 -16.86 0.44 19.21
N ALA A 36 -17.75 -0.32 18.56
CA ALA A 36 -17.56 -0.74 17.18
C ALA A 36 -17.57 0.44 16.19
N VAL A 37 -18.46 1.42 16.37
CA VAL A 37 -18.50 2.66 15.58
C VAL A 37 -17.20 3.47 15.72
N ASP A 38 -16.65 3.54 16.93
CA ASP A 38 -15.37 4.21 17.19
C ASP A 38 -14.19 3.48 16.51
N VAL A 39 -14.15 2.15 16.58
CA VAL A 39 -13.15 1.33 15.86
C VAL A 39 -13.25 1.55 14.35
N LEU A 40 -14.46 1.55 13.78
CA LEU A 40 -14.66 1.86 12.36
C LEU A 40 -14.19 3.26 12.00
N GLY A 41 -14.38 4.25 12.89
CA GLY A 41 -13.91 5.62 12.70
C GLY A 41 -12.39 5.73 12.72
N LYS A 42 -11.71 4.92 13.51
CA LYS A 42 -10.25 4.83 13.57
C LYS A 42 -9.66 4.09 12.35
N ILE A 43 -10.37 3.09 11.82
CA ILE A 43 -9.92 2.29 10.68
C ILE A 43 -10.19 2.97 9.33
N ALA A 44 -11.26 3.76 9.18
CA ALA A 44 -11.58 4.38 7.88
C ALA A 44 -10.40 5.19 7.27
N PRO A 45 -9.69 6.06 8.03
CA PRO A 45 -8.49 6.75 7.53
C PRO A 45 -7.30 5.81 7.23
N LEU A 46 -7.25 4.63 7.85
CA LEU A 46 -6.25 3.59 7.58
C LEU A 46 -6.54 2.82 6.28
N LEU A 47 -7.77 2.86 5.79
CA LEU A 47 -8.17 2.17 4.57
C LEU A 47 -7.98 3.03 3.32
N GLU A 48 -7.90 4.36 3.48
CA GLU A 48 -7.64 5.26 2.36
C GLU A 48 -6.16 5.62 2.28
N TRP A 49 -5.52 5.20 1.19
CA TRP A 49 -4.20 5.74 0.83
C TRP A 49 -4.44 7.09 0.17
N SER A 50 -3.88 8.16 0.76
CA SER A 50 -3.90 9.49 0.15
C SER A 50 -3.11 9.48 -1.17
N GLY A 51 -3.39 10.43 -2.05
CA GLY A 51 -2.62 10.60 -3.30
C GLY A 51 -1.13 10.77 -3.02
N GLU A 52 -0.78 11.61 -2.02
CA GLU A 52 0.60 11.83 -1.59
C GLU A 52 1.30 10.55 -1.14
N MET A 53 0.59 9.66 -0.43
CA MET A 53 1.15 8.37 -0.03
C MET A 53 1.40 7.45 -1.22
N LEU A 54 0.47 7.42 -2.18
CA LEU A 54 0.65 6.64 -3.40
C LEU A 54 1.84 7.16 -4.20
N ASP A 55 2.00 8.49 -4.27
CA ASP A 55 3.14 9.14 -4.91
C ASP A 55 4.45 8.83 -4.19
N GLU A 56 4.47 8.83 -2.85
CA GLU A 56 5.65 8.48 -2.06
C GLU A 56 6.08 7.03 -2.29
N GLN A 57 5.12 6.11 -2.38
CA GLN A 57 5.35 4.69 -2.69
C GLN A 57 5.88 4.52 -4.12
N LEU A 58 5.32 5.24 -5.08
CA LEU A 58 5.80 5.25 -6.46
C LEU A 58 7.21 5.85 -6.57
N ALA A 59 7.50 6.94 -5.84
CA ALA A 59 8.81 7.57 -5.82
C ALA A 59 9.90 6.66 -5.23
N ALA A 60 9.53 5.76 -4.30
CA ALA A 60 10.43 4.73 -3.79
C ALA A 60 10.68 3.60 -4.82
N LEU A 61 9.64 3.19 -5.57
CA LEU A 61 9.70 2.06 -6.50
C LEU A 61 10.32 2.42 -7.85
N GLU A 62 9.78 3.42 -8.53
CA GLU A 62 9.99 3.61 -9.97
C GLU A 62 11.44 3.91 -10.37
N PRO A 63 12.20 4.76 -9.65
CA PRO A 63 13.60 4.99 -10.01
C PRO A 63 14.44 3.72 -9.87
N ARG A 64 14.12 2.85 -8.91
CA ARG A 64 14.87 1.61 -8.65
C ARG A 64 14.55 0.56 -9.69
N LEU A 65 13.29 0.42 -10.06
CA LEU A 65 12.86 -0.47 -11.15
C LEU A 65 13.43 -0.03 -12.50
N ALA A 66 13.41 1.27 -12.79
CA ALA A 66 14.05 1.80 -13.99
C ALA A 66 15.56 1.48 -14.00
N LYS A 67 16.23 1.66 -12.87
CA LYS A 67 17.67 1.36 -12.77
C LYS A 67 17.97 -0.14 -12.86
N ALA A 68 17.09 -1.00 -12.34
CA ALA A 68 17.19 -2.45 -12.47
C ALA A 68 17.06 -2.87 -13.94
N ALA A 69 16.09 -2.30 -14.67
CA ALA A 69 15.91 -2.52 -16.09
C ALA A 69 17.15 -2.08 -16.91
N GLU A 70 17.72 -0.92 -16.60
CA GLU A 70 18.99 -0.47 -17.20
C GLU A 70 20.14 -1.44 -16.92
N THR A 71 20.21 -1.98 -15.71
CA THR A 71 21.30 -2.87 -15.28
C THR A 71 21.21 -4.25 -15.93
N ALA A 72 19.99 -4.72 -16.21
CA ALA A 72 19.71 -5.96 -16.93
C ALA A 72 19.59 -5.76 -18.45
N ALA A 73 19.97 -4.61 -18.99
CA ALA A 73 19.81 -4.33 -20.42
C ALA A 73 20.55 -5.38 -21.28
N GLY A 74 19.81 -6.00 -22.20
CA GLY A 74 20.32 -7.07 -23.06
C GLY A 74 20.19 -8.48 -22.49
N GLU A 75 19.77 -8.63 -21.24
CA GLU A 75 19.55 -9.94 -20.61
C GLU A 75 18.23 -10.56 -21.05
N ALA A 76 18.28 -11.84 -21.43
CA ALA A 76 17.12 -12.53 -21.96
C ALA A 76 16.05 -12.75 -20.86
N GLY A 77 14.80 -12.38 -21.19
CA GLY A 77 13.66 -12.57 -20.31
C GLY A 77 13.64 -11.65 -19.08
N ALA A 78 14.53 -10.66 -19.00
CA ALA A 78 14.47 -9.64 -17.96
C ALA A 78 13.13 -8.89 -18.04
N PRO A 79 12.48 -8.58 -16.90
CA PRO A 79 11.23 -7.85 -16.91
C PRO A 79 11.38 -6.49 -17.60
N ALA A 80 10.45 -6.21 -18.53
CA ALA A 80 10.39 -4.92 -19.19
C ALA A 80 9.67 -3.90 -18.29
N PRO A 81 10.09 -2.63 -18.29
CA PRO A 81 9.41 -1.58 -17.55
C PRO A 81 7.97 -1.47 -18.03
N ALA A 82 7.00 -1.60 -17.11
CA ALA A 82 5.61 -1.41 -17.46
C ALA A 82 5.36 0.06 -17.87
N ALA A 83 4.57 0.28 -18.92
CA ALA A 83 4.09 1.63 -19.24
C ALA A 83 3.16 2.09 -18.09
N PRO A 84 3.32 3.33 -17.57
CA PRO A 84 2.39 3.84 -16.58
C PRO A 84 1.01 3.99 -17.24
N GLN A 85 0.04 3.18 -16.81
CA GLN A 85 -1.34 3.22 -17.28
C GLN A 85 -2.29 3.36 -16.08
N GLY A 86 -3.27 4.26 -16.18
CA GLY A 86 -4.28 4.48 -15.15
C GLY A 86 -3.87 5.42 -14.02
N GLY A 87 -4.75 5.55 -13.02
CA GLY A 87 -4.52 6.40 -11.83
C GLY A 87 -3.46 5.83 -10.87
N LEU A 88 -3.09 6.60 -9.84
CA LEU A 88 -2.00 6.29 -8.91
C LEU A 88 -2.05 4.86 -8.32
N ARG A 89 -3.25 4.38 -7.95
CA ARG A 89 -3.43 3.01 -7.42
C ARG A 89 -3.14 1.93 -8.45
N ALA A 90 -3.63 2.10 -9.69
CA ALA A 90 -3.37 1.15 -10.77
C ALA A 90 -1.88 1.12 -11.14
N ARG A 91 -1.25 2.30 -11.18
CA ARG A 91 0.19 2.44 -11.40
C ARG A 91 1.01 1.76 -10.30
N LEU A 92 0.64 1.96 -9.03
CA LEU A 92 1.31 1.29 -7.91
C LEU A 92 1.18 -0.23 -7.99
N ALA A 93 -0.03 -0.73 -8.24
CA ALA A 93 -0.27 -2.17 -8.42
C ALA A 93 0.58 -2.76 -9.55
N ALA A 94 0.71 -2.05 -10.68
CA ALA A 94 1.57 -2.45 -11.78
C ALA A 94 3.06 -2.52 -11.38
N ARG A 95 3.56 -1.53 -10.61
CA ARG A 95 4.96 -1.52 -10.14
C ARG A 95 5.24 -2.60 -9.08
N GLN A 96 4.26 -2.93 -8.25
CA GLN A 96 4.36 -4.06 -7.32
C GLN A 96 4.42 -5.39 -8.06
N ALA A 97 3.56 -5.58 -9.07
CA ALA A 97 3.61 -6.75 -9.94
C ALA A 97 4.95 -6.86 -10.70
N GLU A 98 5.49 -5.73 -11.17
CA GLU A 98 6.80 -5.68 -11.82
C GLU A 98 7.92 -6.09 -10.84
N THR A 99 7.86 -5.63 -9.59
CA THR A 99 8.82 -6.01 -8.55
C THR A 99 8.80 -7.52 -8.28
N ALA A 100 7.60 -8.13 -8.24
CA ALA A 100 7.47 -9.58 -8.12
C ALA A 100 8.10 -10.31 -9.32
N ALA A 101 7.84 -9.83 -10.55
CA ALA A 101 8.44 -10.38 -11.76
C ALA A 101 9.98 -10.29 -11.76
N TRP A 102 10.55 -9.21 -11.22
CA TRP A 102 12.00 -9.07 -11.02
C TRP A 102 12.57 -10.10 -10.06
N LEU A 103 11.90 -10.35 -8.94
CA LEU A 103 12.32 -11.36 -7.97
C LEU A 103 12.25 -12.77 -8.57
N ASP A 104 11.14 -13.09 -9.24
CA ASP A 104 10.96 -14.37 -9.91
C ASP A 104 12.03 -14.59 -10.99
N TRP A 105 12.30 -13.57 -11.79
CA TRP A 105 13.34 -13.63 -12.81
C TRP A 105 14.73 -13.82 -12.21
N LEU A 106 15.11 -13.06 -11.17
CA LEU A 106 16.40 -13.20 -10.48
C LEU A 106 16.59 -14.60 -9.89
N HIS A 107 15.52 -15.20 -9.35
CA HIS A 107 15.55 -16.53 -8.78
C HIS A 107 15.38 -17.65 -9.81
N GLY A 108 15.11 -17.33 -11.07
CA GLY A 108 15.05 -18.24 -12.20
C GLY A 108 16.15 -17.94 -13.23
N PRO A 109 15.82 -17.41 -14.43
CA PRO A 109 16.79 -17.14 -15.49
C PRO A 109 17.95 -16.22 -15.08
N GLY A 110 17.69 -15.23 -14.23
CA GLY A 110 18.68 -14.27 -13.74
C GLY A 110 19.77 -14.87 -12.86
N ARG A 111 19.68 -16.16 -12.47
CA ARG A 111 20.78 -16.86 -11.79
C ARG A 111 22.05 -16.99 -12.63
N ALA A 112 21.91 -16.91 -13.96
CA ALA A 112 23.03 -17.01 -14.90
C ALA A 112 23.80 -15.69 -15.06
N LEU A 113 23.32 -14.59 -14.48
CA LEU A 113 24.02 -13.30 -14.49
C LEU A 113 25.38 -13.41 -13.80
N ASP A 114 26.31 -12.56 -14.22
CA ASP A 114 27.50 -12.33 -13.42
C ASP A 114 27.12 -11.79 -12.04
N ALA A 115 27.92 -12.15 -11.03
CA ALA A 115 27.64 -11.85 -9.64
C ALA A 115 27.48 -10.34 -9.39
N ALA A 116 28.28 -9.51 -10.06
CA ALA A 116 28.25 -8.06 -9.85
C ALA A 116 26.94 -7.44 -10.37
N ARG A 117 26.45 -7.83 -11.56
CA ARG A 117 25.15 -7.39 -12.07
C ARG A 117 24.01 -7.89 -11.20
N ARG A 118 24.06 -9.16 -10.80
CA ARG A 118 23.02 -9.74 -9.95
C ARG A 118 22.91 -9.01 -8.62
N ASP A 119 24.02 -8.80 -7.93
CA ASP A 119 24.07 -8.08 -6.66
C ASP A 119 23.59 -6.64 -6.80
N ALA A 120 23.92 -5.98 -7.92
CA ALA A 120 23.45 -4.63 -8.21
C ALA A 120 21.92 -4.56 -8.34
N ILE A 121 21.30 -5.51 -9.05
CA ILE A 121 19.85 -5.58 -9.19
C ILE A 121 19.19 -5.93 -7.85
N GLU A 122 19.70 -6.93 -7.13
CA GLU A 122 19.18 -7.32 -5.81
C GLU A 122 19.20 -6.15 -4.82
N ARG A 123 20.27 -5.35 -4.84
CA ARG A 123 20.36 -4.13 -4.03
C ARG A 123 19.28 -3.12 -4.40
N LEU A 124 19.04 -2.87 -5.69
CA LEU A 124 18.02 -1.92 -6.14
C LEU A 124 16.61 -2.36 -5.71
N LEU A 125 16.29 -3.65 -5.82
CA LEU A 125 15.00 -4.18 -5.36
C LEU A 125 14.86 -4.08 -3.84
N ARG A 126 15.93 -4.37 -3.10
CA ARG A 126 15.95 -4.21 -1.64
C ARG A 126 15.73 -2.75 -1.23
N GLU A 127 16.41 -1.81 -1.86
CA GLU A 127 16.24 -0.38 -1.62
C GLU A 127 14.81 0.08 -1.90
N ALA A 128 14.19 -0.43 -2.98
CA ALA A 128 12.82 -0.14 -3.34
C ALA A 128 11.84 -0.60 -2.24
N LEU A 129 11.95 -1.86 -1.81
CA LEU A 129 11.13 -2.45 -0.75
C LEU A 129 11.33 -1.75 0.60
N GLN A 130 12.57 -1.40 0.94
CA GLN A 130 12.88 -0.63 2.15
C GLN A 130 12.29 0.77 2.11
N GLY A 131 12.32 1.44 0.95
CA GLY A 131 11.69 2.75 0.75
C GLY A 131 10.18 2.70 0.92
N MET A 132 9.53 1.68 0.34
CA MET A 132 8.08 1.45 0.52
C MET A 132 7.71 1.23 2.00
N LEU A 133 8.47 0.39 2.71
CA LEU A 133 8.26 0.12 4.13
C LEU A 133 8.48 1.38 4.98
N ALA A 134 9.46 2.21 4.63
CA ALA A 134 9.71 3.47 5.34
C ALA A 134 8.54 4.45 5.17
N ALA A 135 7.98 4.58 3.96
CA ALA A 135 6.80 5.38 3.70
C ALA A 135 5.58 4.85 4.48
N GLU A 136 5.39 3.54 4.54
CA GLU A 136 4.31 2.92 5.33
C GLU A 136 4.47 3.13 6.84
N ARG A 137 5.70 3.03 7.37
CA ARG A 137 5.98 3.30 8.80
C ARG A 137 5.71 4.76 9.18
N ARG A 138 6.07 5.72 8.33
CA ARG A 138 5.76 7.14 8.56
C ARG A 138 4.26 7.37 8.71
N ARG A 139 3.45 6.64 7.95
CA ARG A 139 1.99 6.68 8.05
C ARG A 139 1.48 6.22 9.41
N ILE A 140 1.91 5.04 9.86
CA ILE A 140 1.48 4.48 11.14
C ILE A 140 1.81 5.48 12.27
N ALA A 141 3.03 6.01 12.29
CA ALA A 141 3.45 6.99 13.28
C ALA A 141 2.64 8.30 13.25
N ALA A 142 2.32 8.82 12.06
CA ALA A 142 1.51 10.04 11.92
C ALA A 142 0.08 9.87 12.44
N ILE A 143 -0.49 8.67 12.27
CA ILE A 143 -1.83 8.34 12.73
C ILE A 143 -1.85 8.13 14.25
N ASP A 144 -0.88 7.41 14.80
CA ASP A 144 -0.73 7.24 16.25
C ASP A 144 -0.62 8.61 16.94
N PHE A 145 0.18 9.53 16.39
CA PHE A 145 0.29 10.89 16.93
C PHE A 145 -1.03 11.67 16.85
N SER A 146 -1.73 11.62 15.71
CA SER A 146 -3.02 12.30 15.55
C SER A 146 -4.12 11.75 16.48
N SER A 147 -4.02 10.47 16.86
CA SER A 147 -4.91 9.84 17.84
C SER A 147 -4.60 10.27 19.28
N MET A 148 -3.33 10.57 19.59
CA MET A 148 -2.89 11.06 20.90
C MET A 148 -3.21 12.54 21.14
N THR A 149 -3.20 13.37 20.09
CA THR A 149 -3.43 14.82 20.23
C THR A 149 -4.89 15.25 20.10
N ARG A 150 -5.81 14.31 19.87
CA ARG A 150 -7.26 14.57 19.78
C ARG A 150 -8.05 14.27 21.07
N GLY A 151 -7.34 14.05 22.18
CA GLY A 151 -7.91 13.91 23.53
C GLY A 151 -8.16 15.24 24.23
#